data_AF-A0AAU8DJ19-F1
#
_entry.id   AF-A0AAU8DJ19-F1
#
_cell.length_a   1.000
_cell.length_b   1.000
_cell.length_c   1.000
_cell.angle_alpha   90.00
_cell.angle_beta   90.00
_cell.angle_gamma   90.00
#
_symmetry.space_group_name_H-M   'P 1'
#
loop_
_entity.id
_entity.type
_entity.pdbx_description
1 polymer ?
#
loop_
_entity_poly.entity_id
_entity_poly.type
_entity_poly.pdbx_seq_one_letter_code
_entity_poly.pdbx_strand_id
1 'polypeptide(L)'
;MFHALANAGGPPAELLIGSSAVRAHRCAAGGKGGSKIRPSVVREADHQNPCSDGWIVPAGCLLLTGGQVADCTAGALLIEQMPAAPILHADKGYDSNAIREQVRGRGAFANIPPKANRKWKNCFSPFLYRDRNAFERMFCRIKDFRRIATRYDRLARNFLAAVCIAATVSYWL
;
A
#
# COMPACT_ATOMS: atom_id res chain seq x y z
N MET A 1 0.65 16.82 -2.81
CA MET A 1 0.87 16.63 -4.26
C MET A 1 -0.10 15.59 -4.82
N PHE A 2 -0.11 14.35 -4.32
CA PHE A 2 -1.00 13.30 -4.82
C PHE A 2 -2.51 13.50 -4.56
N HIS A 3 -2.90 14.05 -3.39
CA HIS A 3 -4.32 14.33 -3.06
C HIS A 3 -5.07 15.23 -4.06
N ALA A 4 -4.39 16.18 -4.70
CA ALA A 4 -5.02 17.08 -5.68
C ALA A 4 -5.21 16.43 -7.05
N LEU A 5 -4.38 15.43 -7.39
CA LEU A 5 -4.42 14.69 -8.65
C LEU A 5 -5.45 13.54 -8.61
N ALA A 6 -5.62 12.91 -7.45
CA ALA A 6 -6.61 11.87 -7.19
C ALA A 6 -8.06 12.32 -7.45
N ASN A 7 -8.37 13.61 -7.22
CA ASN A 7 -9.73 14.15 -7.33
C ASN A 7 -10.19 14.49 -8.76
N ALA A 8 -9.33 14.34 -9.78
CA ALA A 8 -9.65 14.78 -11.14
C ALA A 8 -10.63 13.86 -11.91
N GLY A 9 -10.91 12.64 -11.41
CA GLY A 9 -11.61 11.58 -12.16
C GLY A 9 -12.93 11.07 -11.58
N GLY A 10 -13.50 11.72 -10.56
CA GLY A 10 -14.68 11.22 -9.84
C GLY A 10 -14.35 10.10 -8.83
N PRO A 11 -15.36 9.55 -8.13
CA PRO A 11 -15.15 8.50 -7.13
C PRO A 11 -14.68 7.20 -7.83
N PRO A 12 -13.59 6.59 -7.36
CA PRO A 12 -13.01 5.42 -8.01
C PRO A 12 -13.90 4.18 -7.86
N ALA A 13 -13.86 3.31 -8.87
CA ALA A 13 -14.61 2.06 -8.86
C ALA A 13 -13.96 1.02 -7.93
N GLU A 14 -12.63 1.03 -7.82
CA GLU A 14 -11.91 0.08 -6.98
C GLU A 14 -10.79 0.77 -6.22
N LEU A 15 -10.55 0.29 -5.00
CA LEU A 15 -9.45 0.73 -4.15
C LEU A 15 -8.52 -0.46 -3.92
N LEU A 16 -7.21 -0.25 -4.06
CA LEU A 16 -6.16 -1.24 -3.85
C LEU A 16 -5.29 -0.80 -2.68
N ILE A 17 -5.12 -1.66 -1.69
CA ILE A 17 -4.22 -1.43 -0.56
C ILE A 17 -3.20 -2.56 -0.50
N GLY A 18 -1.93 -2.18 -0.41
CA GLY A 18 -0.88 -3.15 -0.16
C GLY A 18 0.34 -2.54 0.51
N SER A 19 1.31 -3.41 0.74
CA SER A 19 2.50 -3.09 1.52
C SER A 19 3.72 -3.75 0.93
N SER A 20 4.84 -3.04 0.99
CA SER A 20 6.14 -3.50 0.54
C SER A 20 7.17 -3.25 1.63
N ALA A 21 7.76 -4.33 2.12
CA ALA A 21 8.82 -4.27 3.12
C ALA A 21 10.19 -4.05 2.45
N VAL A 22 11.02 -3.21 3.08
CA VAL A 22 12.42 -2.97 2.74
C VAL A 22 13.24 -3.01 4.01
N ARG A 23 14.35 -3.76 3.99
CA ARG A 23 15.30 -3.81 5.10
C ARG A 23 16.30 -2.66 4.97
N ALA A 24 16.54 -1.95 6.07
CA ALA A 24 17.53 -0.87 6.11
C ALA A 24 18.97 -1.41 5.94
N HIS A 25 19.77 -0.71 5.14
CA HIS A 25 21.21 -0.97 5.03
C HIS A 25 21.92 -0.71 6.37
N ARG A 26 23.05 -1.37 6.61
CA ARG A 26 23.80 -1.20 7.87
C ARG A 26 24.22 0.25 8.13
N CYS A 27 24.54 1.00 7.07
CA CYS A 27 24.93 2.41 7.17
C CYS A 27 23.75 3.34 7.50
N ALA A 28 22.52 2.88 7.30
CA ALA A 28 21.31 3.58 7.70
C ALA A 28 20.86 3.21 9.13
N ALA A 29 21.52 2.23 9.76
CA ALA A 29 21.23 1.80 11.12
C ALA A 29 21.76 2.83 12.14
N GLY A 30 20.98 3.08 13.20
CA GLY A 30 21.43 3.89 14.32
C GLY A 30 22.61 3.27 15.08
N GLY A 31 23.37 4.10 15.81
CA GLY A 31 24.55 3.67 16.58
C GLY A 31 24.23 2.72 17.76
N LYS A 32 25.26 2.11 18.34
CA LYS A 32 25.17 1.18 19.49
C LYS A 32 24.32 1.78 20.63
N GLY A 33 23.31 1.02 21.10
CA GLY A 33 22.29 1.48 22.04
C GLY A 33 21.00 2.01 21.38
N GLY A 34 21.06 2.30 20.09
CA GLY A 34 19.90 2.57 19.24
C GLY A 34 19.18 1.30 18.83
N SER A 35 17.87 1.42 18.67
CA SER A 35 16.95 0.40 18.18
C SER A 35 17.55 -0.42 17.02
N LYS A 36 17.58 -1.76 17.15
CA LYS A 36 18.07 -2.76 16.15
C LYS A 36 17.74 -2.38 14.70
N ILE A 37 18.51 -2.84 13.70
CA ILE A 37 18.16 -2.68 12.27
C ILE A 37 16.70 -3.12 12.06
N ARG A 38 15.80 -2.17 11.78
CA ARG A 38 14.37 -2.45 11.61
C ARG A 38 14.00 -2.39 10.13
N PRO A 39 13.19 -3.34 9.63
CA PRO A 39 12.53 -3.17 8.36
C PRO A 39 11.66 -1.91 8.40
N SER A 40 11.61 -1.18 7.30
CA SER A 40 10.55 -0.21 7.03
C SER A 40 9.58 -0.83 6.05
N VAL A 41 8.31 -0.61 6.29
CA VAL A 41 7.25 -1.04 5.37
C VAL A 41 6.67 0.22 4.76
N VAL A 42 6.83 0.34 3.45
CA VAL A 42 6.07 1.31 2.65
C VAL A 42 4.70 0.67 2.43
N ARG A 43 3.66 1.39 2.80
CA ARG A 43 2.29 1.00 2.47
C ARG A 43 1.71 2.02 1.54
N GLU A 44 0.91 1.53 0.61
CA GLU A 44 0.30 2.34 -0.40
C GLU A 44 -1.15 1.93 -0.51
N ALA A 45 -2.01 2.93 -0.57
CA ALA A 45 -3.40 2.79 -0.90
C ALA A 45 -3.62 3.63 -2.16
N ASP A 46 -4.09 3.01 -3.22
CA ASP A 46 -4.28 3.63 -4.53
C ASP A 46 -5.63 3.24 -5.11
N HIS A 47 -6.14 4.05 -6.05
CA HIS A 47 -7.46 3.85 -6.62
C HIS A 47 -7.41 3.55 -8.11
N GLN A 48 -8.24 2.64 -8.58
CA GLN A 48 -8.37 2.34 -10.00
C GLN A 48 -9.63 3.01 -10.55
N ASN A 49 -9.45 3.84 -11.58
CA ASN A 49 -10.58 4.40 -12.33
C ASN A 49 -10.90 3.48 -13.53
N PRO A 50 -12.18 3.24 -13.82
CA PRO A 50 -12.61 2.33 -14.88
C PRO A 50 -12.26 2.82 -16.30
N CYS A 51 -11.80 4.06 -16.47
CA CYS A 51 -11.56 4.69 -17.78
C CYS A 51 -10.07 4.82 -18.17
N SER A 52 -9.13 4.44 -17.30
CA SER A 52 -7.69 4.55 -17.59
C SER A 52 -7.07 3.18 -17.86
N ASP A 53 -7.18 2.67 -19.09
CA ASP A 53 -6.32 1.67 -19.77
C ASP A 53 -5.60 0.59 -18.91
N GLY A 54 -6.20 0.10 -17.81
CA GLY A 54 -5.56 -0.84 -16.89
C GLY A 54 -4.30 -0.33 -16.18
N TRP A 55 -3.93 0.96 -16.33
CA TRP A 55 -2.78 1.53 -15.64
C TRP A 55 -3.18 2.02 -14.27
N ILE A 56 -2.50 1.51 -13.25
CA ILE A 56 -2.52 2.06 -11.89
C ILE A 56 -1.73 3.36 -11.98
N VAL A 57 -2.43 4.49 -11.87
CA VAL A 57 -1.80 5.81 -11.78
C VAL A 57 -1.55 6.04 -10.30
N PRO A 58 -0.28 6.11 -9.81
CA PRO A 58 -0.01 6.28 -8.39
C PRO A 58 -0.43 7.69 -7.97
N ALA A 59 -1.69 7.80 -7.58
CA ALA A 59 -2.26 8.96 -6.91
C ALA A 59 -2.42 8.69 -5.39
N GLY A 60 -1.95 7.52 -4.95
CA GLY A 60 -2.17 6.94 -3.65
C GLY A 60 -1.47 7.60 -2.46
N CYS A 61 -2.05 7.38 -1.27
CA CYS A 61 -1.42 7.75 -0.01
C CYS A 61 -0.32 6.74 0.34
N LEU A 62 0.92 7.25 0.47
CA LEU A 62 2.07 6.49 0.94
C LEU A 62 2.25 6.66 2.45
N LEU A 63 2.15 5.57 3.20
CA LEU A 63 2.39 5.53 4.64
C LEU A 63 3.62 4.69 4.95
N LEU A 64 4.61 5.30 5.58
CA LEU A 64 5.79 4.59 6.06
C LEU A 64 5.58 4.17 7.52
N THR A 65 5.74 2.88 7.82
CA THR A 65 5.79 2.43 9.22
C THR A 65 6.97 1.50 9.49
N GLY A 66 7.25 1.24 10.77
CA GLY A 66 8.21 0.21 11.16
C GLY A 66 7.66 -1.19 10.90
N GLY A 67 8.54 -2.14 10.55
CA GLY A 67 8.15 -3.50 10.19
C GLY A 67 7.51 -4.34 11.30
N GLN A 68 7.52 -3.87 12.54
CA GLN A 68 6.76 -4.50 13.64
C GLN A 68 5.26 -4.15 13.64
N VAL A 69 4.85 -3.12 12.90
CA VAL A 69 3.45 -2.69 12.85
C VAL A 69 2.69 -3.65 11.94
N ALA A 70 1.64 -4.26 12.47
CA ALA A 70 0.78 -5.15 11.72
C ALA A 70 0.08 -4.42 10.57
N ASP A 71 -0.08 -5.11 9.44
CA ASP A 71 -0.68 -4.53 8.25
C ASP A 71 -2.13 -4.09 8.49
N CYS A 72 -2.89 -4.81 9.31
CA CYS A 72 -4.24 -4.40 9.69
C CYS A 72 -4.28 -3.04 10.42
N THR A 73 -3.33 -2.76 11.32
CA THR A 73 -3.30 -1.49 12.06
C THR A 73 -3.01 -0.31 11.13
N ALA A 74 -2.03 -0.48 10.24
CA ALA A 74 -1.68 0.57 9.29
C ALA A 74 -2.70 0.70 8.16
N GLY A 75 -3.33 -0.40 7.76
CA GLY A 75 -4.40 -0.43 6.77
C GLY A 75 -5.63 0.35 7.21
N ALA A 76 -5.98 0.32 8.50
CA ALA A 76 -7.13 1.07 9.02
C ALA A 76 -6.96 2.59 8.82
N LEU A 77 -5.74 3.10 9.05
CA LEU A 77 -5.39 4.51 8.82
C LEU A 77 -5.41 4.87 7.33
N LEU A 78 -4.96 3.95 6.47
CA LEU A 78 -4.97 4.17 5.03
C LEU A 78 -6.38 4.21 4.47
N ILE A 79 -7.24 3.28 4.89
CA ILE A 79 -8.65 3.27 4.53
C ILE A 79 -9.27 4.62 4.92
N GLU A 80 -8.94 5.17 6.08
CA GLU A 80 -9.48 6.45 6.52
C GLU A 80 -9.26 7.61 5.54
N GLN A 81 -8.06 7.66 4.95
CA GLN A 81 -7.61 8.74 4.07
C GLN A 81 -7.99 8.55 2.61
N MET A 82 -8.52 7.39 2.24
CA MET A 82 -8.92 7.07 0.88
C MET A 82 -10.35 7.51 0.56
N PRO A 83 -10.63 7.88 -0.71
CA PRO A 83 -11.99 8.13 -1.15
C PRO A 83 -12.85 6.88 -1.03
N ALA A 84 -14.18 7.08 -0.97
CA ALA A 84 -15.11 5.97 -1.01
C ALA A 84 -15.03 5.26 -2.37
N ALA A 85 -14.96 3.92 -2.32
CA ALA A 85 -14.98 3.04 -3.49
C ALA A 85 -15.87 1.84 -3.18
N PRO A 86 -16.63 1.30 -4.15
CA PRO A 86 -17.51 0.16 -3.89
C PRO A 86 -16.75 -1.15 -3.61
N ILE A 87 -15.48 -1.27 -4.04
CA ILE A 87 -14.67 -2.47 -3.85
C ILE A 87 -13.30 -2.08 -3.28
N LEU A 88 -12.85 -2.80 -2.24
CA LEU A 88 -11.48 -2.73 -1.71
C LEU A 88 -10.77 -4.07 -1.90
N HIS A 89 -9.63 -4.05 -2.58
CA HIS A 89 -8.66 -5.13 -2.69
C HIS A 89 -7.53 -4.94 -1.68
N ALA A 90 -7.18 -5.98 -0.94
CA ALA A 90 -6.01 -5.96 -0.06
C ALA A 90 -5.37 -7.34 0.12
N ASP A 91 -4.11 -7.34 0.57
CA ASP A 91 -3.39 -8.57 0.92
C ASP A 91 -4.08 -9.35 2.03
N LYS A 92 -3.82 -10.66 2.05
CA LYS A 92 -4.16 -11.55 3.16
C LYS A 92 -3.72 -11.00 4.53
N GLY A 93 -2.65 -10.20 4.61
CA GLY A 93 -2.18 -9.55 5.84
C GLY A 93 -3.23 -8.63 6.48
N TYR A 94 -4.04 -7.97 5.66
CA TYR A 94 -5.10 -7.04 6.09
C TYR A 94 -6.39 -7.76 6.52
N ASP A 95 -6.50 -9.08 6.34
CA ASP A 95 -7.66 -9.85 6.77
C ASP A 95 -7.79 -9.80 8.30
N SER A 96 -8.73 -8.97 8.75
CA SER A 96 -9.15 -8.82 10.15
C SER A 96 -10.61 -8.40 10.17
N ASN A 97 -11.32 -8.71 11.26
CA ASN A 97 -12.73 -8.34 11.40
C ASN A 97 -12.91 -6.82 11.41
N ALA A 98 -12.05 -6.11 12.14
CA ALA A 98 -12.06 -4.65 12.20
C ALA A 98 -11.93 -4.00 10.83
N ILE A 99 -10.98 -4.45 10.00
CA ILE A 99 -10.82 -3.91 8.63
C ILE A 99 -12.06 -4.21 7.78
N ARG A 100 -12.57 -5.43 7.80
CA ARG A 100 -13.76 -5.78 7.01
C ARG A 100 -15.00 -5.00 7.45
N GLU A 101 -15.15 -4.75 8.74
CA GLU A 101 -16.23 -3.94 9.31
C GLU A 101 -16.09 -2.46 8.96
N GLN A 102 -14.88 -1.91 9.03
CA GLN A 102 -14.57 -0.54 8.59
C GLN A 102 -14.91 -0.34 7.11
N VAL A 103 -14.55 -1.31 6.26
CA VAL A 103 -14.83 -1.29 4.81
C VAL A 103 -16.34 -1.39 4.56
N ARG A 104 -17.02 -2.29 5.28
CA ARG A 104 -18.49 -2.41 5.20
C ARG A 104 -19.20 -1.14 5.68
N GLY A 105 -18.70 -0.50 6.74
CA GLY A 105 -19.23 0.75 7.26
C GLY A 105 -19.11 1.92 6.27
N ARG A 106 -18.18 1.81 5.32
CA ARG A 106 -18.03 2.74 4.18
C ARG A 106 -18.86 2.36 2.95
N GLY A 107 -19.68 1.31 3.04
CA GLY A 107 -20.50 0.82 1.92
C GLY A 107 -19.71 0.02 0.88
N ALA A 108 -18.49 -0.43 1.20
CA ALA A 108 -17.60 -1.10 0.27
C ALA A 108 -17.54 -2.61 0.53
N PHE A 109 -17.24 -3.38 -0.53
CA PHE A 109 -16.97 -4.82 -0.44
C PHE A 109 -15.46 -5.08 -0.26
N ALA A 110 -15.10 -5.80 0.82
CA ALA A 110 -13.72 -6.17 1.10
C ALA A 110 -13.31 -7.47 0.37
N ASN A 111 -12.75 -7.34 -0.84
CA ASN A 111 -12.16 -8.44 -1.61
C ASN A 111 -10.75 -8.79 -1.12
N ILE A 112 -10.69 -9.34 0.10
CA ILE A 112 -9.43 -9.73 0.76
C ILE A 112 -9.38 -11.26 0.86
N PRO A 113 -8.28 -11.91 0.43
CA PRO A 113 -8.11 -13.34 0.61
C PRO A 113 -8.20 -13.72 2.10
N PRO A 114 -9.02 -14.71 2.49
CA PRO A 114 -9.16 -15.08 3.89
C PRO A 114 -7.85 -15.67 4.44
N LYS A 115 -7.52 -15.36 5.70
CA LYS A 115 -6.42 -16.03 6.40
C LYS A 115 -6.67 -17.53 6.53
N ALA A 116 -5.60 -18.32 6.50
CA ALA A 116 -5.70 -19.79 6.55
C ALA A 116 -6.30 -20.29 7.88
N ASN A 117 -6.07 -19.55 8.97
CA ASN A 117 -6.58 -19.85 10.31
C ASN A 117 -8.01 -19.35 10.57
N ARG A 118 -8.69 -18.78 9.57
CA ARG A 118 -10.03 -18.24 9.74
C ARG A 118 -11.07 -19.36 9.74
N LYS A 119 -11.88 -19.43 10.80
CA LYS A 119 -12.96 -20.42 10.93
C LYS A 119 -14.00 -20.28 9.82
N TRP A 120 -14.38 -19.04 9.50
CA TRP A 120 -15.32 -18.72 8.44
C TRP A 120 -14.61 -17.98 7.30
N LYS A 121 -14.50 -18.63 6.14
CA LYS A 121 -13.90 -18.02 4.95
C LYS A 121 -14.93 -17.11 4.28
N ASN A 122 -14.64 -15.82 4.25
CA ASN A 122 -15.47 -14.83 3.57
C ASN A 122 -15.42 -15.01 2.05
N CYS A 123 -16.45 -14.51 1.36
CA CYS A 123 -16.49 -14.44 -0.09
C CYS A 123 -15.27 -13.66 -0.62
N PHE A 124 -14.59 -14.24 -1.60
CA PHE A 124 -13.42 -13.69 -2.26
C PHE A 124 -13.55 -14.00 -3.76
N SER A 125 -13.31 -13.00 -4.60
CA SER A 125 -13.32 -13.15 -6.05
C SER A 125 -11.89 -13.15 -6.58
N PRO A 126 -11.36 -14.30 -7.04
CA PRO A 126 -10.05 -14.37 -7.67
C PRO A 126 -9.96 -13.53 -8.95
N PHE A 127 -11.08 -13.37 -9.66
CA PHE A 127 -11.14 -12.61 -10.90
C PHE A 127 -10.83 -11.13 -10.66
N LEU A 128 -11.52 -10.49 -9.71
CA LEU A 128 -11.25 -9.10 -9.36
C LEU A 128 -9.89 -8.91 -8.68
N TYR A 129 -9.35 -9.97 -8.06
CA TYR A 129 -8.03 -9.92 -7.44
C TYR A 129 -6.88 -9.95 -8.45
N ARG A 130 -7.15 -10.19 -9.75
CA ARG A 130 -6.12 -10.25 -10.79
C ARG A 130 -5.42 -8.91 -11.00
N ASP A 131 -6.14 -7.81 -10.84
CA ASP A 131 -5.63 -6.45 -11.11
C ASP A 131 -4.57 -6.01 -10.10
N ARG A 132 -4.52 -6.69 -8.94
CA ARG A 132 -3.43 -6.57 -7.97
C ARG A 132 -2.05 -6.85 -8.56
N ASN A 133 -1.93 -7.67 -9.61
CA ASN A 133 -0.63 -7.92 -10.25
C ASN A 133 -0.03 -6.63 -10.83
N ALA A 134 -0.83 -5.67 -11.27
CA ALA A 134 -0.32 -4.35 -11.67
C ALA A 134 0.29 -3.61 -10.46
N PHE A 135 -0.33 -3.70 -9.28
CA PHE A 135 0.13 -3.08 -8.05
C PHE A 135 1.42 -3.74 -7.52
N GLU A 136 1.56 -5.06 -7.68
CA GLU A 136 2.79 -5.77 -7.33
C GLU A 136 3.93 -5.41 -8.27
N ARG A 137 3.67 -5.34 -9.58
CA ARG A 137 4.63 -4.82 -10.56
C ARG A 137 5.03 -3.38 -10.25
N MET A 138 4.09 -2.60 -9.71
CA MET A 138 4.34 -1.22 -9.32
C MET A 138 5.46 -1.12 -8.27
N PHE A 139 5.29 -1.85 -7.17
CA PHE A 139 6.30 -1.91 -6.13
C PHE A 139 7.60 -2.54 -6.59
N CYS A 140 7.56 -3.53 -7.48
CA CYS A 140 8.77 -4.10 -8.07
C CYS A 140 9.58 -3.03 -8.80
N ARG A 141 8.93 -2.19 -9.63
CA ARG A 141 9.60 -1.11 -10.36
C ARG A 141 10.19 -0.06 -9.41
N ILE A 142 9.47 0.33 -8.37
CA ILE A 142 9.96 1.23 -7.33
C ILE A 142 11.21 0.63 -6.62
N LYS A 143 11.26 -0.70 -6.50
CA LYS A 143 12.41 -1.42 -5.92
C LYS A 143 13.57 -1.60 -6.90
N ASP A 144 13.43 -1.34 -8.20
CA ASP A 144 14.57 -1.34 -9.12
C ASP A 144 15.58 -0.24 -8.75
N PHE A 145 15.11 0.84 -8.13
CA PHE A 145 15.96 1.90 -7.62
C PHE A 145 16.79 1.39 -6.44
N ARG A 146 18.09 1.17 -6.68
CA ARG A 146 19.04 0.63 -5.69
C ARG A 146 18.98 1.35 -4.34
N ARG A 147 18.81 2.68 -4.34
CA ARG A 147 18.66 3.50 -3.12
C ARG A 147 17.44 3.11 -2.28
N ILE A 148 16.34 2.77 -2.93
CA ILE A 148 15.09 2.34 -2.30
C ILE A 148 15.21 0.89 -1.85
N ALA A 149 15.62 -0.04 -2.72
CA ALA A 149 15.72 -1.47 -2.40
C ALA A 149 16.59 -1.78 -1.18
N THR A 150 17.66 -1.01 -0.99
CA THR A 150 18.58 -1.22 0.12
C THR A 150 18.35 -0.29 1.29
N ARG A 151 17.49 0.73 1.14
CA ARG A 151 17.27 1.82 2.12
C ARG A 151 18.59 2.29 2.75
N TYR A 152 19.32 3.11 2.00
CA TYR A 152 20.51 3.82 2.51
C TYR A 152 20.15 5.02 3.39
N ASP A 153 18.93 5.55 3.26
CA ASP A 153 18.48 6.73 3.99
C ASP A 153 18.22 6.42 5.47
N ARG A 154 18.94 7.13 6.35
CA ARG A 154 18.80 7.03 7.81
C ARG A 154 17.50 7.66 8.32
N LEU A 155 17.08 8.77 7.72
CA LEU A 155 15.85 9.48 8.09
C LEU A 155 14.65 8.96 7.30
N ALA A 156 13.57 8.64 8.02
CA ALA A 156 12.31 8.17 7.44
C ALA A 156 11.73 9.15 6.39
N ARG A 157 11.83 10.46 6.65
CA ARG A 157 11.37 11.51 5.73
C ARG A 157 12.10 11.49 4.38
N ASN A 158 13.42 11.27 4.39
CA ASN A 158 14.23 11.24 3.17
C ASN A 158 13.93 9.98 2.36
N PHE A 159 13.74 8.85 3.06
CA PHE A 159 13.34 7.61 2.42
C PHE A 159 11.95 7.74 1.77
N LEU A 160 10.96 8.30 2.49
CA LEU A 160 9.63 8.54 1.93
C LEU A 160 9.68 9.47 0.72
N ALA A 161 10.44 10.57 0.79
CA ALA A 161 10.62 11.48 -0.34
C ALA A 161 11.23 10.77 -1.56
N ALA A 162 12.25 9.91 -1.35
CA ALA A 162 12.84 9.12 -2.43
C ALA A 162 11.84 8.14 -3.06
N VAL A 163 10.99 7.51 -2.25
CA VAL A 163 9.91 6.62 -2.73
C VAL A 163 8.90 7.41 -3.56
N CYS A 164 8.46 8.58 -3.09
CA CYS A 164 7.55 9.44 -3.84
C CYS A 164 8.14 9.83 -5.21
N ILE A 165 9.41 10.22 -5.26
CA ILE A 165 10.10 10.58 -6.51
C ILE A 165 10.16 9.38 -7.45
N ALA A 166 10.54 8.19 -6.96
CA ALA A 166 10.62 7.01 -7.79
C ALA A 166 9.25 6.58 -8.32
N ALA A 167 8.19 6.70 -7.52
CA ALA A 167 6.82 6.45 -7.96
C ALA A 167 6.41 7.43 -9.08
N THR A 168 6.68 8.73 -8.91
CA THR A 168 6.39 9.71 -9.98
C THR A 168 7.18 9.42 -11.25
N VAL A 169 8.48 9.16 -11.16
CA VAL A 169 9.33 8.88 -12.34
C VAL A 169 8.93 7.58 -13.05
N SER A 170 8.47 6.56 -12.31
CA SER A 170 8.19 5.24 -12.91
C SER A 170 6.85 5.16 -13.64
N TYR A 171 5.89 6.02 -13.29
CA TYR A 171 4.49 5.90 -13.74
C TYR A 171 3.97 7.14 -14.46
N TRP A 172 4.72 8.24 -14.46
CA TRP A 172 4.29 9.50 -15.10
C TRP A 172 5.29 10.06 -16.12
N LEU A 173 6.54 9.61 -16.15
CA LEU A 173 7.56 9.97 -17.17
C LEU A 173 7.83 8.75 -18.06
#